data_AF-A0A1B7MSH2-F1
#
_entry.id   AF-A0A1B7MSH2-F1
#
_cell.length_a   1.000
_cell.length_b   1.000
_cell.length_c   1.000
_cell.angle_alpha   90.00
_cell.angle_beta   90.00
_cell.angle_gamma   90.00
#
_symmetry.space_group_name_H-M   'P 1'
#
loop_
_entity.id
_entity.type
_entity.pdbx_description
1 polymer ?
#
loop_
_entity_poly.entity_id
_entity_poly.type
_entity_poly.pdbx_seq_one_letter_code
_entity_poly.pdbx_strand_id
1 'polypeptide(L)'
;DTCIILITPPPVNTKQWNRPDDPRVFETTKTYAEAVKEVGEKENVPVADIWTSIFDTAGRSEENCAKYLWDGLHLNSDGYNIVFQDIIDIVERVYPELNAEDGKLQDIFIPCVVSQ
;
A
#
# COMPACT_ATOMS: atom_id res chain seq x y z
N ASP A 1 -11.20 -20.85 5.18
CA ASP A 1 -11.50 -19.47 5.59
C ASP A 1 -10.56 -18.51 4.89
N THR A 2 -11.00 -17.27 4.64
CA THR A 2 -10.23 -16.26 3.89
C THR A 2 -10.06 -15.03 4.77
N CYS A 3 -8.81 -14.64 5.03
CA CYS A 3 -8.47 -13.39 5.71
C CYS A 3 -8.39 -12.26 4.68
N ILE A 4 -8.98 -11.10 4.98
CA ILE A 4 -9.07 -9.97 4.06
C ILE A 4 -8.38 -8.77 4.72
N ILE A 5 -7.51 -8.09 3.97
CA ILE A 5 -6.93 -6.79 4.32
C ILE A 5 -7.31 -5.83 3.20
N LEU A 6 -7.87 -4.68 3.54
CA LEU A 6 -8.06 -3.59 2.58
C LEU A 6 -6.81 -2.72 2.54
N ILE A 7 -6.46 -2.22 1.37
CA ILE A 7 -5.30 -1.35 1.18
C ILE A 7 -5.81 -0.04 0.60
N THR A 8 -5.49 1.10 1.23
CA THR A 8 -5.83 2.40 0.68
C THR A 8 -4.95 2.70 -0.55
N PRO A 9 -5.45 3.42 -1.58
CA PRO A 9 -4.57 3.90 -2.65
C PRO A 9 -3.47 4.78 -2.05
N PRO A 10 -2.22 4.72 -2.53
CA PRO A 10 -1.15 5.60 -2.08
C PRO A 10 -1.36 7.04 -2.57
N PRO A 11 -0.66 8.05 -2.00
CA PRO A 11 -0.58 9.38 -2.57
C PRO A 11 -0.04 9.37 -3.99
N VAL A 12 -0.64 10.19 -4.84
CA VAL A 12 -0.08 10.56 -6.13
C VAL A 12 0.77 11.81 -5.97
N ASN A 13 1.72 12.02 -6.87
CA ASN A 13 2.40 13.30 -7.03
C ASN A 13 2.04 13.84 -8.41
N THR A 14 1.17 14.85 -8.48
CA THR A 14 0.64 15.33 -9.76
C THR A 14 1.69 16.12 -10.56
N LYS A 15 2.78 16.57 -9.92
CA LYS A 15 3.91 17.22 -10.61
C LYS A 15 4.74 16.21 -11.39
N GLN A 16 5.00 15.02 -10.83
CA GLN A 16 5.68 13.91 -11.50
C GLN A 16 4.75 13.21 -12.50
N TRP A 17 3.48 12.98 -12.12
CA TRP A 17 2.45 12.39 -12.97
C TRP A 17 1.87 13.40 -13.96
N ASN A 18 2.73 13.95 -14.81
CA ASN A 18 2.37 14.96 -15.81
C ASN A 18 1.77 14.31 -17.07
N ARG A 19 0.59 13.70 -16.93
CA ARG A 19 -0.19 13.08 -18.03
C ARG A 19 -1.54 13.78 -18.21
N PRO A 20 -1.64 14.77 -19.11
CA PRO A 20 -2.87 15.52 -19.32
C PRO A 20 -4.05 14.67 -19.82
N ASP A 21 -3.76 13.54 -20.47
CA ASP A 21 -4.71 12.57 -21.01
C ASP A 21 -5.21 11.56 -19.97
N ASP A 22 -4.50 11.40 -18.84
CA ASP A 22 -4.91 10.58 -17.68
C ASP A 22 -4.64 11.34 -16.37
N PRO A 23 -5.39 12.42 -16.10
CA PRO A 23 -5.13 13.25 -14.94
C PRO A 23 -5.48 12.51 -13.65
N ARG A 24 -4.56 12.57 -12.68
CA ARG A 24 -4.79 12.16 -11.30
C ARG A 24 -4.84 13.38 -10.42
N VAL A 25 -5.67 13.35 -9.39
CA VAL A 25 -5.89 14.47 -8.48
C VAL A 25 -5.62 14.00 -7.06
N PHE A 26 -4.68 14.68 -6.38
CA PHE A 26 -4.26 14.36 -5.01
C PHE A 26 -5.44 14.25 -4.03
N GLU A 27 -6.33 15.24 -4.03
CA GLU A 27 -7.50 15.24 -3.13
C GLU A 27 -8.49 14.13 -3.47
N THR A 28 -8.67 13.78 -4.74
CA THR A 28 -9.55 12.66 -5.11
C THR A 28 -8.99 11.35 -4.57
N THR A 29 -7.70 11.10 -4.74
CA THR A 29 -7.09 9.86 -4.23
C THR A 29 -7.16 9.79 -2.71
N LYS A 30 -7.06 10.92 -2.00
CA LYS A 30 -7.34 11.02 -0.55
C LYS A 30 -8.78 10.63 -0.21
N THR A 31 -9.78 11.13 -0.95
CA THR A 31 -11.18 10.78 -0.65
C THR A 31 -11.46 9.28 -0.81
N TYR A 32 -10.79 8.61 -1.74
CA TYR A 32 -10.90 7.16 -1.88
C TYR A 32 -10.17 6.42 -0.75
N ALA A 33 -9.03 6.93 -0.27
CA ALA A 33 -8.36 6.37 0.91
C ALA A 33 -9.25 6.44 2.16
N GLU A 34 -9.90 7.58 2.41
CA GLU A 34 -10.86 7.71 3.52
C GLU A 34 -12.06 6.78 3.34
N ALA A 35 -12.62 6.66 2.13
CA ALA A 35 -13.72 5.74 1.86
C ALA A 35 -13.35 4.26 2.12
N VAL A 36 -12.11 3.84 1.80
CA VAL A 36 -11.63 2.49 2.13
C VAL A 36 -11.54 2.27 3.64
N LYS A 37 -11.11 3.28 4.40
CA LYS A 37 -11.06 3.23 5.87
C LYS A 37 -12.46 3.11 6.48
N GLU A 38 -13.41 3.90 5.98
CA GLU A 38 -14.82 3.81 6.39
C GLU A 38 -15.41 2.42 6.13
N VAL A 39 -15.12 1.81 4.98
CA VAL A 39 -15.54 0.44 4.66
C VAL A 39 -14.89 -0.56 5.62
N GLY A 40 -13.59 -0.44 5.89
CA GLY A 40 -12.89 -1.31 6.83
C GLY A 40 -13.48 -1.26 8.23
N GLU A 41 -13.79 -0.06 8.73
CA GLU A 41 -14.46 0.12 10.02
C GLU A 41 -15.86 -0.52 10.02
N LYS A 42 -16.68 -0.21 9.01
CA LYS A 42 -18.06 -0.70 8.91
C LYS A 42 -18.16 -2.22 8.83
N GLU A 43 -17.26 -2.85 8.08
CA GLU A 43 -17.26 -4.31 7.87
C GLU A 43 -16.35 -5.04 8.86
N ASN A 44 -15.71 -4.32 9.79
CA ASN A 44 -14.74 -4.85 10.76
C ASN A 44 -13.61 -5.64 10.08
N VAL A 45 -13.06 -5.07 9.00
CA VAL A 45 -11.93 -5.59 8.21
C VAL A 45 -10.72 -4.68 8.41
N PRO A 46 -9.52 -5.22 8.70
CA PRO A 46 -8.34 -4.40 8.88
C PRO A 46 -7.94 -3.68 7.58
N VAL A 47 -7.39 -2.48 7.75
CA VAL A 47 -6.97 -1.60 6.64
C VAL A 47 -5.50 -1.24 6.79
N ALA A 48 -4.72 -1.47 5.73
CA ALA A 48 -3.39 -0.89 5.57
C ALA A 48 -3.55 0.52 4.96
N ASP A 49 -3.38 1.55 5.78
CA ASP A 49 -3.57 2.96 5.39
C ASP A 49 -2.32 3.56 4.75
N ILE A 50 -1.97 3.04 3.57
CA ILE A 50 -0.78 3.45 2.80
C ILE A 50 -0.80 4.94 2.44
N TRP A 51 -2.00 5.49 2.19
CA TRP A 51 -2.16 6.92 1.96
C TRP A 51 -1.53 7.74 3.10
N THR A 52 -2.00 7.50 4.32
CA THR A 52 -1.54 8.22 5.51
C THR A 52 -0.07 7.91 5.82
N SER A 53 0.33 6.63 5.77
CA SER A 53 1.71 6.22 6.06
C SER A 53 2.73 6.93 5.16
N ILE A 54 2.50 6.95 3.85
CA ILE A 54 3.39 7.66 2.91
C ILE A 54 3.31 9.18 3.11
N PHE A 55 2.10 9.74 3.27
CA PHE A 55 1.94 11.19 3.41
C PHE A 55 2.59 11.72 4.70
N ASP A 56 2.45 11.02 5.82
CA ASP A 56 3.10 11.37 7.09
C ASP A 56 4.63 11.25 6.98
N THR A 57 5.14 10.18 6.37
CA THR A 57 6.59 9.99 6.14
C THR A 57 7.16 11.01 5.13
N ALA A 58 6.31 11.57 4.27
CA ALA A 58 6.64 12.68 3.38
C ALA A 58 6.55 14.07 4.08
N GLY A 59 6.21 14.11 5.38
CA GLY A 59 6.03 15.37 6.11
C GLY A 59 4.78 16.13 5.68
N ARG A 60 3.73 15.40 5.27
CA ARG A 60 2.44 15.93 4.81
C ARG A 60 2.57 16.92 3.65
N SER A 61 3.43 16.61 2.70
CA SER A 61 3.63 17.36 1.46
C SER A 61 3.49 16.44 0.25
N GLU A 62 2.59 16.78 -0.66
CA GLU A 62 2.45 16.07 -1.95
C GLU A 62 3.79 16.03 -2.69
N GLU A 63 4.52 17.15 -2.71
CA GLU A 63 5.80 17.23 -3.41
C GLU A 63 6.82 16.22 -2.85
N ASN A 64 6.87 16.07 -1.54
CA ASN A 64 7.77 15.13 -0.89
C ASN A 64 7.35 13.66 -1.07
N CYS A 65 6.08 13.39 -1.44
CA CYS A 65 5.64 12.02 -1.77
C CYS A 65 6.41 11.47 -2.97
N ALA A 66 7.00 12.31 -3.82
CA ALA A 66 7.88 11.93 -4.91
C ALA A 66 9.04 11.00 -4.50
N LYS A 67 9.48 11.06 -3.23
CA LYS A 67 10.53 10.18 -2.70
C LYS A 67 10.11 8.70 -2.68
N TYR A 68 8.82 8.41 -2.57
CA TYR A 68 8.27 7.06 -2.45
C TYR A 68 7.64 6.55 -3.75
N LEU A 69 7.68 7.39 -4.80
CA LEU A 69 7.08 7.13 -6.10
C LEU A 69 8.16 7.09 -7.17
N TRP A 70 7.95 6.27 -8.20
CA TRP A 70 8.83 6.21 -9.37
C TRP A 70 8.51 7.31 -10.38
N ASP A 71 7.23 7.46 -10.71
CA ASP A 71 6.73 8.36 -11.76
C ASP A 71 5.60 9.28 -11.30
N GLY A 72 5.35 9.33 -9.99
CA GLY A 72 4.23 10.06 -9.38
C GLY A 72 2.95 9.25 -9.21
N LEU A 73 2.91 7.98 -9.65
CA LEU A 73 1.80 7.05 -9.41
C LEU A 73 2.29 5.70 -8.86
N HIS A 74 3.28 5.09 -9.51
CA HIS A 74 3.79 3.78 -9.09
C HIS A 74 4.74 3.93 -7.91
N LEU A 75 4.62 3.05 -6.91
CA LEU A 75 5.55 3.01 -5.79
C LEU A 75 6.94 2.58 -6.26
N ASN A 76 7.96 3.18 -5.68
CA ASN A 76 9.34 2.69 -5.80
C ASN A 76 9.66 1.73 -4.64
N SER A 77 10.93 1.32 -4.50
CA SER A 77 11.34 0.40 -3.42
C SER A 77 11.02 0.93 -2.02
N ASP A 78 11.20 2.23 -1.77
CA ASP A 78 10.92 2.82 -0.46
C ASP A 78 9.41 2.87 -0.18
N GLY A 79 8.60 3.15 -1.21
CA GLY A 79 7.14 3.09 -1.12
C GLY A 79 6.63 1.68 -0.85
N TYR A 80 7.17 0.67 -1.54
CA TYR A 80 6.81 -0.73 -1.30
C TYR A 80 7.27 -1.23 0.08
N ASN A 81 8.38 -0.73 0.61
CA ASN A 81 8.79 -1.06 1.97
C ASN A 81 7.74 -0.61 3.00
N ILE A 82 7.12 0.57 2.83
CA ILE A 82 6.03 1.02 3.69
C ILE A 82 4.83 0.08 3.57
N VAL A 83 4.41 -0.27 2.34
CA VAL A 83 3.30 -1.20 2.11
C VAL A 83 3.55 -2.56 2.78
N PHE A 84 4.77 -3.08 2.65
CA PHE A 84 5.16 -4.34 3.25
C PHE A 84 5.03 -4.30 4.77
N GLN A 85 5.60 -3.28 5.43
CA GLN A 85 5.54 -3.15 6.89
C GLN A 85 4.10 -3.02 7.38
N ASP A 86 3.30 -2.15 6.76
CA ASP A 86 1.89 -1.95 7.16
C ASP A 86 1.06 -3.24 7.05
N ILE A 87 1.33 -4.08 6.03
CA ILE A 87 0.66 -5.38 5.89
C ILE A 87 1.14 -6.37 6.95
N ILE A 88 2.45 -6.48 7.16
CA ILE A 88 3.01 -7.42 8.14
C ILE A 88 2.54 -7.07 9.56
N ASP A 89 2.51 -5.79 9.93
CA ASP A 89 1.98 -5.32 11.22
C ASP A 89 0.51 -5.74 11.44
N ILE A 90 -0.30 -5.76 10.38
CA ILE A 90 -1.69 -6.25 10.44
C ILE A 90 -1.71 -7.77 10.60
N VAL A 91 -0.92 -8.50 9.82
CA VAL A 91 -0.85 -9.96 9.90
C VAL A 91 -0.44 -10.38 11.31
N GLU A 92 0.60 -9.79 11.88
CA GLU A 92 1.07 -10.11 13.23
C GLU A 92 0.03 -9.86 14.31
N ARG A 93 -0.74 -8.77 14.18
CA ARG A 93 -1.73 -8.34 15.19
C ARG A 93 -3.09 -9.02 15.05
N VAL A 94 -3.53 -9.28 13.83
CA VAL A 94 -4.92 -9.68 13.51
C VAL A 94 -4.99 -11.13 13.01
N TYR A 95 -3.96 -11.60 12.31
CA TYR A 95 -3.89 -12.93 11.70
C TYR A 95 -2.57 -13.66 12.05
N PRO A 96 -2.21 -13.78 13.35
CA PRO A 96 -0.89 -14.29 13.77
C PRO A 96 -0.60 -15.73 13.32
N GLU A 97 -1.63 -16.50 12.96
CA GLU A 97 -1.51 -17.82 12.33
C GLU A 97 -0.90 -17.78 10.92
N LEU A 98 -1.00 -16.63 10.24
CA LEU A 98 -0.42 -16.38 8.92
C LEU A 98 0.94 -15.70 8.98
N ASN A 99 1.54 -15.55 10.17
CA ASN A 99 2.90 -15.03 10.29
C ASN A 99 3.88 -15.92 9.51
N ALA A 100 4.70 -15.28 8.67
CA ALA A 100 5.71 -15.96 7.88
C ALA A 100 6.85 -16.50 8.75
N GLU A 101 7.15 -15.80 9.84
CA GLU A 101 8.02 -16.29 10.90
C GLU A 101 7.33 -17.45 11.65
N ASP A 102 8.12 -18.42 12.13
CA ASP A 102 7.68 -19.70 12.71
C ASP A 102 7.31 -20.82 11.72
N GLY A 103 7.43 -20.63 10.41
CA GLY A 103 7.20 -21.70 9.41
C GLY A 103 5.74 -22.18 9.35
N LYS A 104 4.79 -21.32 9.70
CA LYS A 104 3.35 -21.60 9.67
C LYS A 104 2.76 -21.49 8.26
N LEU A 105 3.42 -20.72 7.39
CA LEU A 105 3.07 -20.64 5.98
C LEU A 105 3.75 -21.76 5.18
N GLN A 106 3.02 -22.31 4.22
CA GLN A 106 3.59 -23.24 3.26
C GLN A 106 4.57 -22.50 2.35
N ASP A 107 5.80 -22.99 2.25
CA ASP A 107 6.75 -22.53 1.24
C ASP A 107 6.20 -22.85 -0.16
N ILE A 108 5.88 -21.81 -0.92
CA ILE A 108 5.56 -21.93 -2.35
C ILE A 108 6.80 -21.53 -3.13
N PHE A 109 7.64 -22.52 -3.43
CA PHE A 109 8.75 -22.31 -4.36
C PHE A 109 8.20 -22.35 -5.79
N ILE A 110 8.13 -21.20 -6.46
CA ILE A 110 7.94 -21.15 -7.91
C ILE A 110 9.33 -21.23 -8.54
N PRO A 111 9.76 -22.38 -9.11
CA PRO A 111 11.04 -22.44 -9.78
C PRO A 111 11.05 -21.44 -10.93
N CYS A 112 11.99 -20.48 -10.87
CA CYS A 112 12.27 -19.60 -11.99
C CYS A 112 12.74 -20.46 -13.17
N VAL A 113 11.87 -20.67 -14.14
CA VAL A 113 12.25 -21.31 -15.40
C VAL A 113 12.98 -20.25 -16.21
N VAL A 114 14.29 -20.16 -15.99
CA VAL A 114 15.17 -19.40 -16.89
C VAL A 114 15.19 -20.17 -18.21
N SER A 115 14.40 -19.71 -19.18
CA SER A 115 14.55 -20.13 -20.56
C SER A 115 15.93 -19.65 -21.04
N GLN A 116 16.85 -20.60 -21.27
CA GLN A 116 18.09 -20.37 -21.99
C GLN A 116 17.83 -19.97 -23.44
#